data_AF-A0AAP6DC62-F1
#
_entry.id   AF-A0AAP6DC62-F1
#
_cell.length_a   1.000
_cell.length_b   1.000
_cell.length_c   1.000
_cell.angle_alpha   90.00
_cell.angle_beta   90.00
_cell.angle_gamma   90.00
#
_symmetry.space_group_name_H-M   'P 1'
#
loop_
_entity.id
_entity.type
_entity.pdbx_description
1 polymer ?
#
loop_
_entity_poly.entity_id
_entity_poly.type
_entity_poly.pdbx_seq_one_letter_code
_entity_poly.pdbx_strand_id
1 'polypeptide(L)'
;MIDFDNSSVFKLKPIDVSKVRDDFHKFLIDGETIFAAFKTVRDQVVFTNKRVIAANVQGITGSKVDYTSLPYSKINAFSIETSGTFDLD
;
A
#
# COMPACT_ATOMS: atom_id res chain seq x y z
N MET A 1 0.88 12.50 1.65
CA MET A 1 1.86 11.93 0.70
C MET A 1 2.46 10.73 1.40
N ILE A 2 2.53 9.57 0.75
CA ILE A 2 3.12 8.38 1.35
C ILE A 2 4.58 8.75 1.67
N ASP A 3 4.89 8.78 2.97
CA ASP A 3 6.23 9.08 3.47
C ASP A 3 7.05 7.78 3.34
N PHE A 4 8.01 7.79 2.43
CA PHE A 4 8.95 6.70 2.21
C PHE A 4 10.30 6.94 2.91
N ASP A 5 10.47 8.06 3.61
CA ASP A 5 11.74 8.46 4.23
C ASP A 5 11.99 7.77 5.59
N ASN A 6 10.98 7.13 6.19
CA ASN A 6 11.17 6.28 7.36
C ASN A 6 11.57 4.85 6.97
N SER A 7 12.77 4.68 6.41
CA SER A 7 13.25 3.44 5.78
C SER A 7 13.37 2.21 6.70
N SER A 8 13.38 2.35 8.03
CA SER A 8 13.69 1.24 8.94
C SER A 8 12.47 0.47 9.50
N VAL A 9 11.23 0.95 9.33
CA VAL A 9 10.01 0.34 9.92
C VAL A 9 9.08 -0.28 8.86
N PHE A 10 9.37 -0.10 7.57
CA PHE A 10 8.43 -0.41 6.47
C PHE A 10 8.90 -1.50 5.52
N LYS A 11 9.34 -2.67 6.02
CA LYS A 11 9.35 -3.88 5.18
C LYS A 11 7.91 -4.35 5.02
N LEU A 12 7.25 -3.89 3.95
CA LEU A 12 5.93 -4.36 3.52
C LEU A 12 5.95 -5.89 3.42
N LYS A 13 5.13 -6.57 4.21
CA LYS A 13 4.98 -8.02 4.17
C LYS A 13 3.73 -8.38 3.36
N PRO A 14 3.81 -9.37 2.46
CA PRO A 14 2.63 -9.85 1.75
C PRO A 14 1.61 -10.37 2.76
N ILE A 15 0.34 -10.11 2.49
CA ILE A 15 -0.79 -10.67 3.24
C ILE A 15 -1.80 -11.28 2.28
N ASP A 16 -2.56 -12.24 2.80
CA ASP A 16 -3.74 -12.74 2.12
C ASP A 16 -4.76 -11.60 1.92
N VAL A 17 -5.41 -11.56 0.76
CA VAL A 17 -6.44 -10.55 0.44
C VAL A 17 -7.58 -10.56 1.45
N SER A 18 -7.92 -11.73 2.01
CA SER A 18 -8.94 -11.86 3.08
C SER A 18 -8.56 -11.15 4.39
N LYS A 19 -7.30 -10.74 4.56
CA LYS A 19 -6.78 -10.04 5.75
C LYS A 19 -6.62 -8.53 5.55
N VAL A 20 -7.04 -8.01 4.39
CA VAL A 20 -7.12 -6.58 4.13
C VAL A 20 -8.14 -5.94 5.07
N ARG A 21 -7.93 -4.67 5.44
CA ARG A 21 -8.89 -3.95 6.27
C ARG A 21 -10.26 -3.87 5.58
N ASP A 22 -11.33 -4.10 6.34
CA ASP A 22 -12.71 -4.11 5.81
C ASP A 22 -13.13 -2.77 5.17
N ASP A 23 -12.49 -1.67 5.56
CA ASP A 23 -12.77 -0.35 5.02
C ASP A 23 -12.40 -0.21 3.55
N PHE A 24 -11.41 -0.94 3.02
CA PHE A 24 -11.12 -0.96 1.58
C PHE A 24 -12.34 -1.36 0.75
N HIS A 25 -13.09 -2.37 1.19
CA HIS A 25 -14.28 -2.86 0.48
C HIS A 25 -15.42 -1.83 0.41
N LYS A 26 -15.40 -0.80 1.26
CA LYS A 26 -16.46 0.24 1.30
C LYS A 26 -16.38 1.22 0.14
N PHE A 27 -15.25 1.31 -0.56
CA PHE A 27 -15.03 2.30 -1.61
C PHE A 27 -14.40 1.70 -2.89
N LEU A 28 -14.42 0.37 -3.02
CA LEU A 28 -14.21 -0.27 -4.32
C LEU A 28 -15.39 0.03 -5.23
N ILE A 29 -15.11 0.27 -6.51
CA ILE A 29 -16.15 0.48 -7.52
C ILE A 29 -16.54 -0.84 -8.19
N ASP A 30 -17.62 -0.83 -8.96
CA ASP A 30 -18.07 -2.03 -9.67
C ASP A 30 -16.98 -2.60 -10.60
N GLY A 31 -16.85 -3.93 -10.57
CA GLY A 31 -15.79 -4.68 -11.24
C GLY A 31 -14.36 -4.38 -10.74
N GLU A 32 -14.18 -3.67 -9.63
CA GLU A 32 -12.87 -3.49 -8.98
C GLU A 32 -12.60 -4.63 -7.97
N THR A 33 -11.48 -5.34 -8.15
CA THR A 33 -11.09 -6.48 -7.29
C THR A 33 -9.65 -6.33 -6.82
N ILE A 34 -9.41 -6.64 -5.54
CA ILE A 34 -8.07 -6.68 -4.95
C ILE A 34 -7.43 -8.02 -5.32
N PHE A 35 -6.23 -7.99 -5.92
CA PHE A 35 -5.50 -9.20 -6.28
C PHE A 35 -4.21 -9.39 -5.48
N ALA A 36 -3.67 -8.33 -4.87
CA ALA A 36 -2.51 -8.43 -3.98
C ALA A 36 -2.60 -7.39 -2.86
N ALA A 37 -2.04 -7.73 -1.71
CA ALA A 37 -2.04 -6.88 -0.53
C ALA A 37 -0.75 -7.05 0.26
N PHE A 38 -0.29 -5.94 0.81
CA PHE A 38 0.91 -5.85 1.64
C PHE A 38 0.62 -4.97 2.85
N LYS A 39 1.29 -5.23 3.96
CA LYS A 39 1.16 -4.42 5.16
C LYS A 39 2.48 -4.19 5.87
N THR A 40 2.53 -3.12 6.64
CA THR A 40 3.48 -2.97 7.72
C THR A 40 2.80 -3.29 9.05
N VAL A 41 3.33 -2.79 10.17
CA VAL A 41 2.67 -2.90 11.48
C VAL A 41 1.31 -2.18 11.49
N ARG A 42 1.19 -1.08 10.75
CA ARG A 42 -0.01 -0.21 10.77
C ARG A 42 -0.62 0.02 9.40
N ASP A 43 0.21 0.25 8.40
CA ASP A 43 -0.22 0.68 7.08
C ASP A 43 -0.46 -0.52 6.17
N GLN A 44 -1.31 -0.33 5.16
CA GLN A 44 -1.56 -1.32 4.13
C GLN A 44 -1.47 -0.71 2.75
N VAL A 45 -1.02 -1.50 1.78
CA VAL A 45 -1.07 -1.19 0.35
C VAL A 45 -1.76 -2.34 -0.34
N VAL A 46 -2.80 -2.05 -1.12
CA VAL A 46 -3.52 -3.04 -1.92
C VAL A 46 -3.41 -2.70 -3.39
N PHE A 47 -3.30 -3.73 -4.21
CA PHE A 47 -3.29 -3.66 -5.65
C PHE A 47 -4.62 -4.22 -6.15
N THR A 48 -5.38 -3.37 -6.83
CA THR A 48 -6.63 -3.77 -7.49
C THR A 48 -6.41 -3.87 -8.98
N ASN A 49 -7.34 -4.44 -9.74
CA ASN A 49 -7.29 -4.41 -11.21
C ASN A 49 -7.42 -2.99 -11.82
N LYS A 50 -7.55 -1.91 -11.03
CA LYS A 50 -7.70 -0.53 -11.53
C LYS A 50 -6.65 0.45 -10.98
N ARG A 51 -6.16 0.23 -9.75
CA ARG A 51 -5.33 1.20 -9.02
C ARG A 51 -4.55 0.56 -7.88
N VAL A 52 -3.52 1.25 -7.44
CA VAL A 52 -2.91 1.01 -6.12
C VAL A 52 -3.65 1.86 -5.09
N ILE A 53 -3.94 1.31 -3.92
CA ILE A 53 -4.53 2.05 -2.81
C ILE A 53 -3.66 1.87 -1.57
N ALA A 54 -3.18 2.97 -1.00
CA ALA A 54 -2.42 2.97 0.25
C ALA A 54 -3.28 3.52 1.39
N ALA A 55 -3.28 2.81 2.51
CA ALA A 55 -3.92 3.21 3.76
C ALA A 55 -2.83 3.55 4.78
N ASN A 56 -2.71 4.83 5.13
CA ASN A 56 -1.81 5.32 6.16
C ASN A 56 -2.59 5.57 7.45
N VAL A 57 -2.29 4.81 8.50
CA VAL A 57 -2.97 4.91 9.78
C VAL A 57 -2.29 5.97 10.65
N GLN A 58 -3.04 7.00 11.01
CA GLN A 58 -2.56 8.17 11.74
C GLN A 58 -3.01 8.18 13.20
N GLY A 59 -2.22 8.87 14.03
CA GLY A 59 -2.52 9.07 15.45
C GLY A 59 -2.22 7.84 16.32
N ILE A 60 -2.38 8.01 17.63
CA ILE A 60 -2.06 6.97 18.62
C ILE A 60 -3.10 5.85 18.60
N THR A 61 -4.38 6.19 18.46
CA THR A 61 -5.49 5.24 18.45
C THR A 61 -5.70 4.55 17.10
N GLY A 62 -5.06 5.05 16.04
CA GLY A 62 -5.23 4.55 14.67
C GLY A 62 -6.63 4.75 14.08
N SER A 63 -7.45 5.62 14.69
CA SER A 63 -8.84 5.86 14.25
C SER A 63 -8.93 6.70 12.99
N LYS A 64 -7.89 7.48 12.67
CA LYS A 64 -7.80 8.27 11.45
C LYS A 64 -6.96 7.51 10.43
N VAL A 65 -7.49 7.30 9.24
CA VAL A 65 -6.77 6.65 8.14
C VAL A 65 -6.86 7.53 6.91
N ASP A 66 -5.71 7.79 6.30
CA ASP A 66 -5.60 8.49 5.03
C ASP A 66 -5.47 7.50 3.89
N TYR A 67 -6.36 7.61 2.90
CA TYR A 67 -6.42 6.72 1.75
C TYR A 67 -5.93 7.44 0.51
N THR A 68 -4.80 6.98 -0.03
CA THR A 68 -4.28 7.47 -1.31
C THR A 68 -4.61 6.47 -2.40
N SER A 69 -5.31 6.91 -3.44
CA SER A 69 -5.67 6.11 -4.61
C SER A 69 -4.85 6.55 -5.82
N LEU A 70 -4.09 5.63 -6.42
CA LEU A 70 -3.20 5.85 -7.56
C LEU A 70 -3.66 4.99 -8.75
N PRO A 71 -4.51 5.53 -9.65
CA PRO A 71 -4.95 4.83 -10.84
C PRO A 71 -3.79 4.48 -11.76
N TYR A 72 -3.74 3.24 -12.24
CA TYR A 72 -2.67 2.82 -13.16
C TYR A 72 -2.63 3.67 -14.43
N SER A 73 -3.80 4.09 -14.92
CA SER A 73 -3.93 4.97 -16.10
C SER A 73 -3.36 6.38 -15.91
N LYS A 74 -2.93 6.74 -14.69
CA LYS A 74 -2.31 8.03 -14.37
C LYS A 74 -0.85 7.91 -13.92
N ILE A 75 -0.31 6.69 -13.83
CA ILE A 75 1.10 6.45 -13.54
C ILE A 75 1.87 6.50 -14.86
N ASN A 76 2.51 7.64 -15.12
CA ASN A 76 3.24 7.87 -16.39
C ASN A 76 4.70 7.39 -16.34
N ALA A 77 5.25 7.15 -15.16
CA ALA A 77 6.63 6.72 -14.97
C ALA A 77 6.79 5.89 -13.69
N PHE A 78 7.74 4.96 -13.71
CA PHE A 78 8.20 4.21 -12.55
C PHE A 78 9.71 3.94 -12.70
N SER A 79 10.39 3.72 -11.58
CA SER A 79 11.79 3.30 -11.54
C SER A 79 11.93 2.11 -10.61
N ILE A 80 12.90 1.25 -10.89
CA ILE A 80 13.24 0.08 -10.08
C ILE A 80 14.74 0.14 -9.84
N GLU A 81 15.14 0.10 -8.57
CA GLU A 81 16.52 0.00 -8.13
C GLU A 81 16.71 -1.32 -7.39
N THR A 82 17.75 -2.07 -7.75
CA THR A 82 18.06 -3.37 -7.15
C THR A 82 19.28 -3.23 -6.26
N SER A 83 19.29 -3.90 -5.10
CA SER A 83 20.47 -3.94 -4.22
C SER A 83 21.68 -4.55 -4.95
N GLY A 84 22.85 -3.92 -4.83
CA GLY A 84 24.11 -4.47 -5.34
C GLY A 84 24.63 -5.59 -4.43
N THR A 85 25.51 -6.45 -4.95
CA THR A 85 26.08 -7.60 -4.24
C THR A 85 26.83 -7.25 -2.93
N PHE A 86 27.07 -5.97 -2.65
CA PHE A 86 27.79 -5.45 -1.47
C PHE A 86 27.00 -4.41 -0.65
N ASP A 87 25.70 -4.22 -0.90
CA ASP A 87 24.88 -3.35 -0.05
C ASP A 87 24.36 -4.14 1.16
N LEU A 88 24.79 -3.74 2.36
CA LEU A 88 24.36 -4.31 3.65
C LEU A 88 23.17 -3.53 4.24
N ASP A 89 22.09 -3.38 3.48
CA ASP A 89 20.79 -2.84 3.96
C ASP A 89 19.65 -3.87 3.80
#